data_AF-A0A5E4VSD5-F1
#
_entry.id   AF-A0A5E4VSD5-F1
#
_cell.length_a   1.000
_cell.length_b   1.000
_cell.length_c   1.000
_cell.angle_alpha   90.00
_cell.angle_beta   90.00
_cell.angle_gamma   90.00
#
_symmetry.space_group_name_H-M   'P 1'
#
loop_
_entity.id
_entity.type
_entity.pdbx_description
1 polymer ?
#
loop_
_entity_poly.entity_id
_entity_poly.type
_entity_poly.pdbx_seq_one_letter_code
_entity_poly.pdbx_strand_id
1 'polypeptide(L)'
;MLWGLHAVVGLVAVGIYGGNAVDFFFFTLSAALMLDIGIFKSRSYGTGVLALFVWLGIWLKISCHFIVGYPYVEPLGKFKFLPPQFSALLHISSIGMMGFALAFLVASHLYVAVPESTVRPRAKPWLPSALKWAWLLSLLAILGLGVINADLNILRVGLPPDTVLPYPGNALVSWLMSTGFALGVATLMYLSVLSRSNVKLGVVIVILEGFIVGVSILSRASYVFHLLPVCLVLAYMHFSGRRLFGHRAALAFVAVAAVGTFVTATAVNLQREFAYTSRPEIARDEGGESGGNPAARAIIAEMKSRGFLLRAAVTFSQLAVDRWVGAEGVMTAVAYDDRSLKTFGRLMMEQRQLNTISEYQSISAAHYKDMDPKQFQFATLPGPIGFFYLSGALWIVFAGCFLLGLAVLATERLAGWMTENSFIMAFIGVYTASLAAQFGLTPRQNLIPLAMNFAALAFLATVQALVSNAGCVARWRDRRTSQRAVLPS
;
A
#
# COMPACT_ATOMS: atom_id res chain seq x y z
N MET A 1 2.57 -20.91 -10.97
CA MET A 1 3.57 -20.70 -9.90
C MET A 1 2.92 -20.38 -8.56
N LEU A 2 2.15 -19.28 -8.42
CA LEU A 2 1.50 -18.88 -7.16
C LEU A 2 0.66 -19.99 -6.50
N TRP A 3 -0.20 -20.67 -7.28
CA TRP A 3 -1.00 -21.80 -6.79
C TRP A 3 -0.19 -22.99 -6.30
N GLY A 4 0.88 -23.33 -7.02
CA GLY A 4 1.78 -24.41 -6.62
C GLY A 4 2.48 -24.09 -5.31
N LEU A 5 2.98 -22.85 -5.18
CA LEU A 5 3.56 -22.37 -3.92
C LEU A 5 2.54 -22.44 -2.78
N HIS A 6 1.32 -21.94 -3.02
CA HIS A 6 0.26 -21.94 -2.02
C HIS A 6 -0.12 -23.35 -1.56
N ALA A 7 -0.31 -24.28 -2.49
CA ALA A 7 -0.65 -25.67 -2.19
C ALA A 7 0.48 -26.38 -1.42
N VAL A 8 1.73 -26.27 -1.89
CA VAL A 8 2.88 -26.94 -1.26
C VAL A 8 3.11 -26.41 0.15
N VAL A 9 3.17 -25.08 0.32
CA VAL A 9 3.37 -24.45 1.63
C VAL A 9 2.20 -24.76 2.56
N GLY A 10 0.95 -24.74 2.05
CA GLY A 10 -0.23 -25.09 2.82
C GLY A 10 -0.21 -26.53 3.33
N LEU A 11 0.11 -27.50 2.46
CA LEU A 11 0.20 -28.92 2.84
C LEU A 11 1.28 -29.18 3.89
N VAL A 12 2.46 -28.58 3.73
CA VAL A 12 3.55 -28.71 4.71
C VAL A 12 3.16 -28.07 6.04
N ALA A 13 2.56 -26.87 6.01
CA ALA A 13 2.14 -26.18 7.23
C ALA A 13 1.04 -26.93 8.00
N VAL A 14 0.05 -27.53 7.31
CA VAL A 14 -0.98 -28.39 7.93
C VAL A 14 -0.34 -29.55 8.68
N GLY A 15 0.68 -30.20 8.10
CA GLY A 15 1.35 -31.35 8.72
C GLY A 15 2.13 -31.02 9.99
N ILE A 16 2.52 -29.75 10.16
CA ILE A 16 3.27 -29.27 11.34
C ILE A 16 2.32 -28.62 12.37
N TYR A 17 1.16 -28.12 11.93
CA TYR A 17 0.21 -27.45 12.79
C TYR A 17 -0.35 -28.41 13.86
N GLY A 18 0.02 -28.18 15.13
CA GLY A 18 -0.42 -29.00 16.27
C GLY A 18 -1.86 -28.77 16.74
N GLY A 19 -2.67 -28.00 16.00
CA GLY A 19 -4.09 -27.77 16.30
C GLY A 19 -5.03 -28.57 15.41
N ASN A 20 -6.25 -28.07 15.20
CA ASN A 20 -7.23 -28.74 14.35
C ASN A 20 -6.92 -28.53 12.86
N ALA A 21 -6.56 -29.60 12.15
CA ALA A 21 -6.26 -29.56 10.71
C ALA A 21 -7.41 -28.97 9.86
N VAL A 22 -8.66 -29.11 10.31
CA VAL A 22 -9.84 -28.55 9.63
C VAL A 22 -9.80 -27.02 9.61
N ASP A 23 -9.40 -26.37 10.71
CA ASP A 23 -9.30 -24.91 10.79
C ASP A 23 -8.24 -24.39 9.83
N PHE A 24 -7.09 -25.07 9.74
CA PHE A 24 -6.02 -24.70 8.83
C PHE A 24 -6.41 -24.94 7.36
N PHE A 25 -7.13 -26.02 7.08
CA PHE A 25 -7.65 -26.30 5.74
C PHE A 25 -8.61 -25.19 5.28
N PHE A 26 -9.59 -24.80 6.10
CA PHE A 26 -10.51 -23.71 5.77
C PHE A 26 -9.79 -22.36 5.61
N PHE A 27 -8.79 -22.10 6.45
CA PHE A 27 -7.94 -20.93 6.34
C PHE A 27 -7.20 -20.86 5.00
N THR A 28 -6.58 -21.97 4.60
CA THR A 28 -5.86 -22.08 3.33
C THR A 28 -6.82 -21.96 2.15
N LEU A 29 -7.97 -22.63 2.20
CA LEU A 29 -8.99 -22.55 1.15
C LEU A 29 -9.56 -21.12 1.00
N SER A 30 -9.81 -20.42 2.11
CA SER A 30 -10.30 -19.04 2.10
C SER A 30 -9.28 -18.09 1.48
N ALA A 31 -8.00 -18.25 1.84
CA ALA A 31 -6.90 -17.49 1.25
C ALA A 31 -6.75 -17.77 -0.26
N ALA A 32 -6.83 -19.04 -0.67
CA ALA A 32 -6.84 -19.44 -2.08
C ALA A 32 -8.01 -18.77 -2.82
N LEU A 33 -9.24 -18.90 -2.33
CA LEU A 33 -10.42 -18.36 -2.98
C LEU A 33 -10.32 -16.83 -3.16
N MET A 34 -9.93 -16.12 -2.10
CA MET A 34 -9.70 -14.67 -2.15
C MET A 34 -8.65 -14.29 -3.19
N LEU A 35 -7.53 -15.01 -3.24
CA LEU A 35 -6.44 -14.77 -4.17
C LEU A 35 -6.85 -15.04 -5.62
N ASP A 36 -7.61 -16.12 -5.86
CA ASP A 36 -8.11 -16.48 -7.19
C ASP A 36 -9.00 -15.37 -7.75
N ILE A 37 -10.00 -15.01 -6.97
CA ILE A 37 -11.01 -14.05 -7.39
C ILE A 37 -10.37 -12.66 -7.51
N GLY A 38 -9.56 -12.26 -6.53
CA GLY A 38 -8.94 -10.93 -6.47
C GLY A 38 -7.90 -10.69 -7.57
N ILE A 39 -7.10 -11.70 -7.95
CA ILE A 39 -6.06 -11.51 -8.98
C ILE A 39 -6.58 -11.83 -10.38
N PHE A 40 -7.31 -12.93 -10.56
CA PHE A 40 -7.63 -13.44 -11.89
C PHE A 40 -9.03 -13.08 -12.38
N LYS A 41 -10.01 -12.91 -11.49
CA LYS A 41 -11.42 -12.68 -11.89
C LYS A 41 -11.87 -11.22 -11.83
N SER A 42 -11.47 -10.46 -10.83
CA SER A 42 -11.96 -9.08 -10.60
C SER A 42 -11.54 -8.09 -11.70
N ARG A 43 -10.41 -8.34 -12.40
CA ARG A 43 -9.78 -7.43 -13.38
C ARG A 43 -9.50 -6.02 -12.85
N SER A 44 -9.46 -5.84 -11.54
CA SER A 44 -9.19 -4.55 -10.87
C SER A 44 -7.81 -4.55 -10.22
N TYR A 45 -7.05 -3.46 -10.40
CA TYR A 45 -5.68 -3.35 -9.86
C TYR A 45 -5.68 -3.37 -8.33
N GLY A 46 -6.56 -2.59 -7.71
CA GLY A 46 -6.68 -2.47 -6.26
C GLY A 46 -7.10 -3.77 -5.60
N THR A 47 -8.09 -4.48 -6.16
CA THR A 47 -8.52 -5.76 -5.56
C THR A 47 -7.43 -6.83 -5.61
N GLY A 48 -6.68 -6.95 -6.71
CA GLY A 48 -5.57 -7.90 -6.81
C GLY A 48 -4.42 -7.56 -5.86
N VAL A 49 -4.13 -6.27 -5.69
CA VAL A 49 -3.10 -5.79 -4.75
C VAL A 49 -3.54 -6.00 -3.30
N LEU A 50 -4.82 -5.75 -2.97
CA LEU A 50 -5.36 -6.01 -1.65
C LEU A 50 -5.35 -7.50 -1.31
N ALA A 51 -5.77 -8.35 -2.25
CA ALA A 51 -5.70 -9.81 -2.10
C ALA A 51 -4.26 -10.26 -1.82
N LEU A 52 -3.28 -9.71 -2.55
CA LEU A 52 -1.86 -10.00 -2.32
C LEU A 52 -1.39 -9.53 -0.93
N PHE A 53 -1.76 -8.33 -0.48
CA PHE A 53 -1.37 -7.83 0.85
C PHE A 53 -1.95 -8.69 1.97
N VAL A 54 -3.22 -9.06 1.90
CA VAL A 54 -3.87 -9.93 2.91
C VAL A 54 -3.25 -11.33 2.87
N TRP A 55 -2.97 -11.87 1.67
CA TRP A 55 -2.32 -13.17 1.52
C TRP A 55 -0.90 -13.18 2.10
N LEU A 56 -0.09 -12.15 1.82
CA LEU A 56 1.27 -12.02 2.36
C LEU A 56 1.26 -11.78 3.87
N GLY A 57 0.43 -10.86 4.35
CA GLY A 57 0.39 -10.42 5.75
C GLY A 57 -0.26 -11.39 6.72
N ILE A 58 -1.08 -12.31 6.22
CA ILE A 58 -1.80 -13.29 7.05
C ILE A 58 -1.41 -14.71 6.67
N TRP A 59 -1.81 -15.17 5.48
CA TRP A 59 -1.66 -16.57 5.10
C TRP A 59 -0.19 -17.01 5.03
N LEU A 60 0.64 -16.28 4.28
CA LEU A 60 2.04 -16.64 4.11
C LEU A 60 2.79 -16.51 5.43
N LYS A 61 2.58 -15.41 6.17
CA LYS A 61 3.26 -15.16 7.45
C LYS A 61 2.97 -16.26 8.48
N ILE A 62 1.70 -16.64 8.66
CA ILE A 62 1.30 -17.73 9.56
C ILE A 62 1.87 -19.08 9.10
N SER A 63 1.85 -19.36 7.80
CA SER A 63 2.39 -20.61 7.26
C SER A 63 3.90 -20.70 7.47
N CYS A 64 4.65 -19.62 7.21
CA CYS A 64 6.08 -19.54 7.49
C CYS A 64 6.39 -19.70 8.98
N HIS A 65 5.56 -19.14 9.87
CA HIS A 65 5.71 -19.35 11.31
C HIS A 65 5.67 -20.83 11.68
N PHE A 66 4.71 -21.60 11.16
CA PHE A 66 4.64 -23.03 11.45
C PHE A 66 5.77 -23.84 10.81
N ILE A 67 6.17 -23.54 9.58
CA ILE A 67 7.17 -24.34 8.86
C ILE A 67 8.59 -24.11 9.41
N VAL A 68 8.96 -22.85 9.63
CA VAL A 68 10.35 -22.47 9.96
C VAL A 68 10.50 -21.77 11.31
N GLY A 69 9.43 -21.68 12.11
CA GLY A 69 9.48 -20.99 13.41
C GLY A 69 9.68 -19.48 13.28
N TYR A 70 9.24 -18.88 12.16
CA TYR A 70 9.43 -17.45 11.89
C TYR A 70 8.88 -16.58 13.03
N PRO A 71 9.70 -15.74 13.70
CA PRO A 71 9.21 -14.92 14.81
C PRO A 71 8.39 -13.74 14.29
N TYR A 72 7.28 -13.43 14.95
CA TYR A 72 6.55 -12.19 14.70
C TYR A 72 7.31 -11.01 15.33
N VAL A 73 7.58 -9.98 14.52
CA VAL A 73 8.32 -8.79 14.95
C VAL A 73 7.40 -7.74 15.57
N GLU A 74 6.17 -7.62 15.05
CA GLU A 74 5.17 -6.70 15.58
C GLU A 74 4.57 -7.24 16.90
N PRO A 75 4.17 -6.34 17.81
CA PRO A 75 3.70 -6.72 19.13
C PRO A 75 2.34 -7.44 19.06
N LEU A 76 2.16 -8.45 19.92
CA LEU A 76 1.06 -9.42 19.85
C LEU A 76 0.07 -9.31 21.02
N GLY A 77 0.18 -8.29 21.86
CA GLY A 77 -0.59 -8.16 23.10
C GLY A 77 -0.35 -9.33 24.04
N LYS A 78 -1.43 -9.94 24.53
CA LYS A 78 -1.38 -11.10 25.46
C LYS A 78 -1.36 -12.47 24.75
N PHE A 79 -1.02 -12.53 23.46
CA PHE A 79 -1.07 -13.79 22.70
C PHE A 79 0.01 -14.76 23.22
N LYS A 80 -0.39 -15.99 23.59
CA LYS A 80 0.45 -16.98 24.28
C LYS A 80 0.84 -18.18 23.38
N PHE A 81 0.57 -18.11 22.08
CA PHE A 81 0.90 -19.17 21.12
C PHE A 81 0.27 -20.54 21.47
N LEU A 82 -0.87 -20.54 22.16
CA LEU A 82 -1.58 -21.77 22.54
C LEU A 82 -2.41 -22.30 21.36
N PRO A 83 -2.57 -23.62 21.19
CA PRO A 83 -3.35 -24.19 20.09
C PRO A 83 -4.78 -23.63 19.95
N PRO A 84 -5.55 -23.37 21.03
CA PRO A 84 -6.87 -22.75 20.92
C PRO A 84 -6.83 -21.31 20.39
N GLN A 85 -5.79 -20.54 20.74
CA GLN A 85 -5.63 -19.17 20.24
C GLN A 85 -5.29 -19.16 18.75
N PHE A 86 -4.48 -20.11 18.29
CA PHE A 86 -4.24 -20.31 16.86
C PHE A 86 -5.49 -20.75 16.11
N SER A 87 -6.29 -21.64 16.68
CA SER A 87 -7.56 -22.07 16.07
C SER A 87 -8.50 -20.86 15.87
N ALA A 88 -8.62 -20.01 16.89
CA ALA A 88 -9.37 -18.75 16.78
C ALA A 88 -8.79 -17.81 15.71
N LEU A 89 -7.47 -17.60 15.69
CA LEU A 89 -6.77 -16.79 14.69
C LEU A 89 -7.09 -17.24 13.25
N LEU A 90 -6.99 -18.55 12.98
CA LEU A 90 -7.25 -19.14 11.67
C LEU A 90 -8.71 -18.95 11.26
N HIS A 91 -9.64 -19.20 12.19
CA HIS A 91 -11.07 -19.04 11.93
C HIS A 91 -11.45 -17.58 11.62
N ILE A 92 -11.02 -16.62 12.44
CA ILE A 92 -11.31 -15.20 12.24
C ILE A 92 -10.71 -14.69 10.93
N SER A 93 -9.47 -15.12 10.63
CA SER A 93 -8.80 -14.78 9.37
C SER A 93 -9.54 -15.33 8.16
N SER A 94 -10.04 -16.56 8.25
CA SER A 94 -10.86 -17.19 7.20
C SER A 94 -12.10 -16.35 6.91
N ILE A 95 -12.84 -15.93 7.96
CA ILE A 95 -14.04 -15.11 7.82
C ILE A 95 -13.74 -13.76 7.16
N GLY A 96 -12.67 -13.08 7.56
CA GLY A 96 -12.26 -11.82 6.94
C GLY A 96 -11.86 -11.98 5.47
N MET A 97 -11.09 -13.03 5.15
CA MET A 97 -10.71 -13.35 3.76
C MET A 97 -11.92 -13.72 2.90
N MET A 98 -12.92 -14.41 3.46
CA MET A 98 -14.19 -14.69 2.77
C MET A 98 -14.99 -13.42 2.51
N GLY A 99 -14.98 -12.44 3.42
CA GLY A 99 -15.56 -11.11 3.20
C GLY A 99 -14.92 -10.40 2.00
N PHE A 100 -13.58 -10.40 1.92
CA PHE A 100 -12.87 -9.88 0.76
C PHE A 100 -13.16 -10.66 -0.52
N ALA A 101 -13.15 -12.00 -0.47
CA ALA A 101 -13.43 -12.86 -1.61
C ALA A 101 -14.82 -12.57 -2.21
N LEU A 102 -15.84 -12.41 -1.35
CA LEU A 102 -17.18 -12.04 -1.80
C LEU A 102 -17.20 -10.64 -2.43
N ALA A 103 -16.51 -9.66 -1.83
CA ALA A 103 -16.40 -8.32 -2.42
C ALA A 103 -15.75 -8.37 -3.81
N PHE A 104 -14.72 -9.19 -3.99
CA PHE A 104 -14.03 -9.36 -5.28
C PHE A 104 -14.88 -10.14 -6.28
N LEU A 105 -15.74 -11.06 -5.83
CA LEU A 105 -16.68 -11.76 -6.69
C LEU A 105 -17.75 -10.80 -7.20
N VAL A 106 -18.36 -10.03 -6.30
CA VAL A 106 -19.26 -8.93 -6.65
C VAL A 106 -18.57 -7.97 -7.60
N ALA A 107 -17.31 -7.62 -7.33
CA ALA A 107 -16.49 -6.82 -8.21
C ALA A 107 -16.40 -7.44 -9.60
N SER A 108 -16.05 -8.71 -9.74
CA SER A 108 -15.90 -9.36 -11.06
C SER A 108 -17.17 -9.34 -11.91
N HIS A 109 -18.35 -9.35 -11.29
CA HIS A 109 -19.63 -9.26 -11.99
C HIS A 109 -20.05 -7.81 -12.30
N LEU A 110 -19.76 -6.88 -11.38
CA LEU A 110 -20.01 -5.45 -11.59
C LEU A 110 -18.95 -4.81 -12.48
N TYR A 111 -17.79 -5.45 -12.66
CA TYR A 111 -16.71 -5.02 -13.53
C TYR A 111 -17.08 -5.31 -14.99
N VAL A 112 -18.21 -4.76 -15.46
CA VAL A 112 -18.46 -4.62 -16.90
C VAL A 112 -17.28 -3.81 -17.42
N ALA A 113 -16.50 -4.40 -18.33
CA ALA A 113 -15.42 -3.69 -19.00
C ALA A 113 -16.02 -2.38 -19.49
N VAL A 114 -15.46 -1.23 -19.08
CA VAL A 114 -15.85 0.04 -19.69
C VAL A 114 -15.71 -0.20 -21.19
N PRO A 115 -16.80 -0.14 -21.97
CA PRO A 115 -16.74 -0.46 -23.38
C PRO A 115 -15.58 0.34 -23.94
N GLU A 116 -14.58 -0.33 -24.53
CA GLU A 116 -13.49 0.40 -25.18
C GLU A 116 -14.16 1.41 -26.09
N SER A 117 -13.96 2.71 -25.80
CA SER A 117 -14.60 3.73 -26.60
C SER A 117 -14.18 3.48 -28.04
N THR A 118 -15.16 3.30 -28.92
CA THR A 118 -14.92 3.10 -30.35
C THR A 118 -14.10 4.24 -30.93
N VAL A 119 -14.24 5.42 -30.34
CA VAL A 119 -13.34 6.57 -30.52
C VAL A 119 -12.07 6.34 -29.72
N ARG A 120 -10.97 6.02 -30.40
CA ARG A 120 -9.65 5.99 -29.77
C ARG A 120 -9.29 7.40 -29.31
N PRO A 121 -8.93 7.62 -28.03
CA PRO A 121 -8.50 8.93 -27.59
C PRO A 121 -7.30 9.39 -28.43
N ARG A 122 -7.29 10.67 -28.81
CA ARG A 122 -6.23 11.27 -29.63
C ARG A 122 -5.62 12.45 -28.88
N ALA A 123 -4.31 12.44 -28.76
CA ALA A 123 -3.54 13.57 -28.26
C ALA A 123 -3.56 14.73 -29.28
N LYS A 124 -3.55 15.98 -28.79
CA LYS A 124 -3.36 17.14 -29.65
C LYS A 124 -1.95 17.17 -30.26
N PRO A 125 -1.75 17.71 -31.49
CA PRO A 125 -0.46 17.66 -32.19
C PRO A 125 0.72 18.31 -31.46
N TRP A 126 0.46 19.34 -30.65
CA TRP A 126 1.49 20.07 -29.89
C TRP A 126 1.93 19.35 -28.61
N LEU A 127 1.17 18.34 -28.15
CA LEU A 127 1.40 17.68 -26.87
C LEU A 127 2.79 17.02 -26.73
N PRO A 128 3.34 16.31 -27.73
CA PRO A 128 4.67 15.70 -27.64
C PRO A 128 5.79 16.67 -27.26
N SER A 129 5.74 17.89 -27.81
CA SER A 129 6.73 18.95 -27.54
C SER A 129 6.56 19.52 -26.14
N ALA A 130 5.32 19.75 -25.71
CA ALA A 130 5.02 20.22 -24.36
C ALA A 130 5.37 19.18 -23.28
N LEU A 131 5.20 17.88 -23.58
CA LEU A 131 5.46 16.80 -22.61
C LEU A 131 6.92 16.76 -22.14
N LYS A 132 7.90 17.11 -22.99
CA LYS A 132 9.31 17.16 -22.58
C LYS A 132 9.52 18.18 -21.45
N TRP A 133 8.92 19.37 -21.60
CA TRP A 133 8.97 20.42 -20.60
C TRP A 133 8.15 20.07 -19.36
N ALA A 134 6.98 19.45 -19.52
CA ALA A 134 6.18 18.99 -18.38
C ALA A 134 6.94 17.95 -17.54
N TRP A 135 7.64 17.02 -18.18
CA TRP A 135 8.51 16.05 -17.50
C TRP A 135 9.66 16.73 -16.77
N LEU A 136 10.35 17.68 -17.39
CA LEU A 136 11.43 18.43 -16.76
C LEU A 136 10.93 19.23 -15.54
N LEU A 137 9.84 19.97 -15.68
CA LEU A 137 9.24 20.74 -14.59
C LEU A 137 8.76 19.85 -13.46
N SER A 138 8.18 18.69 -13.76
CA SER A 138 7.79 17.70 -12.75
C SER A 138 9.00 17.21 -11.97
N LEU A 139 10.09 16.86 -12.66
CA LEU A 139 11.31 16.38 -12.01
C LEU A 139 11.93 17.47 -11.12
N LEU A 140 11.99 18.72 -11.61
CA LEU A 140 12.48 19.85 -10.81
C LEU A 140 11.61 20.12 -9.58
N ALA A 141 10.28 20.01 -9.70
CA ALA A 141 9.38 20.16 -8.57
C ALA A 141 9.54 19.04 -7.54
N ILE A 142 9.65 17.79 -7.98
CA ILE A 142 9.88 16.62 -7.11
C ILE A 142 11.22 16.75 -6.40
N LEU A 143 12.29 17.09 -7.12
CA LEU A 143 13.62 17.27 -6.55
C LEU A 143 13.64 18.45 -5.57
N GLY A 144 13.11 19.60 -5.98
CA GLY A 144 13.07 20.81 -5.15
C GLY A 144 12.30 20.59 -3.85
N LEU A 145 11.07 20.05 -3.93
CA LEU A 145 10.29 19.77 -2.72
C LEU A 145 10.91 18.64 -1.89
N GLY A 146 11.50 17.63 -2.54
CA GLY A 146 12.20 16.54 -1.85
C GLY A 146 13.40 17.04 -1.04
N VAL A 147 14.19 17.98 -1.59
CA VAL A 147 15.30 18.63 -0.88
C VAL A 147 14.78 19.50 0.26
N ILE A 148 13.80 20.37 0.00
CA ILE A 148 13.20 21.24 1.02
C ILE A 148 12.63 20.41 2.18
N ASN A 149 11.91 19.32 1.89
CA ASN A 149 11.37 18.43 2.91
C ASN A 149 12.47 17.70 3.70
N ALA A 150 13.53 17.26 3.04
CA ALA A 150 14.64 16.56 3.67
C ALA A 150 15.49 17.48 4.57
N ASP A 151 15.59 18.76 4.23
CA ASP A 151 16.32 19.78 4.98
C ASP A 151 15.50 20.31 6.16
N LEU A 152 14.25 20.73 5.91
CA LEU A 152 13.36 21.32 6.92
C LEU A 152 12.63 20.28 7.78
N ASN A 153 12.72 19.00 7.45
CA ASN A 153 12.07 17.89 8.15
C ASN A 153 10.56 18.08 8.31
N ILE A 154 9.89 18.50 7.24
CA ILE A 154 8.44 18.78 7.23
C ILE A 154 7.63 17.48 7.37
N LEU A 155 8.05 16.41 6.68
CA LEU A 155 7.45 15.08 6.76
C LEU A 155 8.56 14.02 6.74
N ARG A 156 8.63 13.23 7.81
CA ARG A 156 9.47 12.02 7.90
C ARG A 156 8.70 10.89 8.59
N VAL A 157 8.67 9.72 7.97
CA VAL A 157 7.96 8.56 8.53
C VAL A 157 8.71 8.04 9.76
N GLY A 158 8.03 8.04 10.91
CA GLY A 158 8.57 7.57 12.18
C GLY A 158 9.23 8.66 13.03
N LEU A 159 9.28 9.91 12.55
CA LEU A 159 9.81 11.05 13.27
C LEU A 159 8.76 12.17 13.31
N PRO A 160 8.69 12.96 14.40
CA PRO A 160 7.92 14.20 14.41
C PRO A 160 8.54 15.22 13.44
N PRO A 161 7.74 16.15 12.90
CA PRO A 161 8.26 17.22 12.05
C PRO A 161 9.03 18.26 12.87
N ASP A 162 10.17 18.72 12.37
CA ASP A 162 10.91 19.83 13.01
C ASP A 162 10.30 21.18 12.59
N THR A 163 9.81 21.26 11.34
CA THR A 163 9.16 22.46 10.80
C THR A 163 7.66 22.24 10.62
N VAL A 164 6.85 23.04 11.31
CA VAL A 164 5.40 23.10 11.14
C VAL A 164 5.03 24.36 10.37
N LEU A 165 4.67 24.21 9.10
CA LEU A 165 4.19 25.29 8.25
C LEU A 165 2.75 25.70 8.63
N PRO A 166 2.37 26.97 8.42
CA PRO A 166 0.99 27.42 8.59
C PRO A 166 0.02 26.57 7.78
N TYR A 167 -1.18 26.33 8.32
CA TYR A 167 -2.22 25.58 7.60
C TYR A 167 -2.57 26.29 6.28
N PRO A 168 -2.64 25.58 5.13
CA PRO A 168 -2.58 24.12 4.94
C PRO A 168 -1.18 23.56 4.52
N GLY A 169 -0.09 24.28 4.72
CA GLY A 169 1.25 23.99 4.20
C GLY A 169 1.74 22.56 4.46
N ASN A 170 1.77 22.09 5.72
CA ASN A 170 2.22 20.73 6.03
C ASN A 170 1.35 19.65 5.37
N ALA A 171 0.04 19.88 5.29
CA ALA A 171 -0.88 18.95 4.65
C ALA A 171 -0.61 18.88 3.14
N LEU A 172 -0.34 20.02 2.49
CA LEU A 172 -0.01 20.08 1.08
C LEU A 172 1.32 19.37 0.76
N VAL A 173 2.38 19.65 1.52
CA VAL A 173 3.68 18.98 1.36
C VAL A 173 3.54 17.47 1.59
N SER A 174 2.84 17.08 2.66
CA SER A 174 2.63 15.67 2.98
C SER A 174 1.86 14.96 1.89
N TRP A 175 0.81 15.59 1.36
CA TRP A 175 0.03 15.04 0.26
C TRP A 175 0.83 14.96 -1.05
N LEU A 176 1.57 16.00 -1.42
CA LEU A 176 2.40 16.01 -2.62
C LEU A 176 3.44 14.89 -2.59
N MET A 177 4.14 14.75 -1.47
CA MET A 177 5.17 13.72 -1.27
C MET A 177 4.56 12.32 -1.18
N SER A 178 3.37 12.15 -0.60
CA SER A 178 2.77 10.80 -0.44
C SER A 178 2.02 10.31 -1.67
N THR A 179 1.31 11.19 -2.39
CA THR A 179 0.41 10.79 -3.49
C THR A 179 0.32 11.78 -4.64
N GLY A 180 0.48 13.08 -4.39
CA GLY A 180 0.28 14.11 -5.40
C GLY A 180 1.25 14.02 -6.57
N PHE A 181 2.56 13.85 -6.31
CA PHE A 181 3.55 13.67 -7.37
C PHE A 181 3.31 12.40 -8.19
N ALA A 182 3.02 11.28 -7.53
CA ALA A 182 2.74 10.03 -8.22
C ALA A 182 1.48 10.12 -9.12
N LEU A 183 0.42 10.83 -8.69
CA LEU A 183 -0.74 11.13 -9.54
C LEU A 183 -0.38 12.01 -10.75
N GLY A 184 0.45 13.03 -10.55
CA GLY A 184 0.98 13.87 -11.63
C GLY A 184 1.78 13.07 -12.64
N VAL A 185 2.72 12.25 -12.17
CA VAL A 185 3.55 11.36 -12.98
C VAL A 185 2.69 10.32 -13.72
N ALA A 186 1.69 9.72 -13.06
CA ALA A 186 0.74 8.80 -13.71
C ALA A 186 -0.03 9.49 -14.85
N THR A 187 -0.38 10.77 -14.67
CA THR A 187 -1.02 11.58 -15.72
C THR A 187 -0.07 11.80 -16.90
N LEU A 188 1.17 12.21 -16.65
CA LEU A 188 2.17 12.43 -17.71
C LEU A 188 2.55 11.13 -18.43
N MET A 189 2.60 9.99 -17.72
CA MET A 189 2.82 8.67 -18.31
C MET A 189 1.72 8.31 -19.30
N TYR A 190 0.45 8.51 -18.92
CA TYR A 190 -0.67 8.27 -19.82
C TYR A 190 -0.62 9.14 -21.07
N LEU A 191 -0.37 10.44 -20.91
CA LEU A 191 -0.27 11.37 -22.05
C LEU A 191 0.91 11.03 -22.96
N SER A 192 2.01 10.54 -22.39
CA SER A 192 3.18 10.04 -23.13
C SER A 192 2.85 8.79 -23.94
N VAL A 193 2.12 7.83 -23.36
CA VAL A 193 1.63 6.63 -24.06
C VAL A 193 0.64 7.01 -25.17
N LEU A 194 -0.30 7.90 -24.88
CA LEU A 194 -1.31 8.38 -25.84
C LEU A 194 -0.69 9.07 -27.05
N SER A 195 0.31 9.91 -26.81
CA SER A 195 1.05 10.63 -27.86
C SER A 195 2.18 9.82 -28.50
N ARG A 196 2.44 8.59 -28.00
CA ARG A 196 3.59 7.74 -28.37
C ARG A 196 4.93 8.47 -28.30
N SER A 197 5.07 9.40 -27.36
CA SER A 197 6.26 10.24 -27.19
C SER A 197 6.75 10.18 -25.75
N ASN A 198 8.07 10.26 -25.55
CA ASN A 198 8.70 10.38 -24.23
C ASN A 198 8.37 9.27 -23.21
N VAL A 199 7.83 8.11 -23.62
CA VAL A 199 7.49 7.01 -22.69
C VAL A 199 8.71 6.50 -21.91
N LYS A 200 9.86 6.37 -22.58
CA LYS A 200 11.13 5.96 -21.94
C LYS A 200 11.58 6.97 -20.88
N LEU A 201 11.49 8.26 -21.19
CA LEU A 201 11.81 9.34 -20.24
C LEU A 201 10.88 9.28 -19.03
N GLY A 202 9.57 9.09 -19.26
CA GLY A 202 8.60 8.96 -18.18
C GLY A 202 8.90 7.79 -17.26
N VAL A 203 9.29 6.63 -17.80
CA VAL A 203 9.71 5.46 -17.00
C VAL A 203 10.90 5.80 -16.09
N VAL A 204 11.91 6.51 -16.61
CA VAL A 204 13.06 6.95 -15.81
C VAL A 204 12.61 7.93 -14.71
N ILE A 205 11.73 8.88 -15.02
CA ILE A 205 11.25 9.85 -14.04
C ILE A 205 10.41 9.18 -12.94
N VAL A 206 9.59 8.17 -13.25
CA VAL A 206 8.86 7.40 -12.22
C VAL A 206 9.84 6.75 -11.22
N ILE A 207 10.94 6.17 -11.73
CA ILE A 207 11.96 5.55 -10.88
C ILE A 207 12.65 6.59 -10.00
N LEU A 208 13.01 7.75 -10.57
CA LEU A 208 13.63 8.84 -9.82
C LEU A 208 12.67 9.46 -8.81
N GLU A 209 11.40 9.60 -9.16
CA GLU A 209 10.36 10.13 -8.28
C GLU A 209 10.19 9.27 -7.03
N GLY A 210 10.00 7.95 -7.20
CA GLY A 210 9.88 7.03 -6.07
C GLY A 210 11.13 7.02 -5.18
N PHE A 211 12.33 7.21 -5.77
CA PHE A 211 13.59 7.29 -5.03
C PHE A 211 13.68 8.58 -4.22
N ILE A 212 13.52 9.75 -4.87
CA ILE A 212 13.61 11.08 -4.24
C ILE A 212 12.58 11.18 -3.11
N VAL A 213 11.33 10.82 -3.38
CA VAL A 213 10.28 10.81 -2.38
C VAL A 213 10.63 9.85 -1.23
N GLY A 214 10.97 8.61 -1.56
CA GLY A 214 11.26 7.57 -0.55
C GLY A 214 12.38 7.96 0.41
N VAL A 215 13.48 8.53 -0.10
CA VAL A 215 14.58 9.06 0.71
C VAL A 215 14.13 10.26 1.52
N SER A 216 13.49 11.25 0.89
CA SER A 216 13.08 12.50 1.53
C SER A 216 12.14 12.28 2.74
N ILE A 217 11.17 11.36 2.62
CA ILE A 217 10.22 11.06 3.71
C ILE A 217 10.67 9.90 4.61
N LEU A 218 11.89 9.37 4.44
CA LEU A 218 12.38 8.19 5.13
C LEU A 218 11.46 6.95 5.00
N SER A 219 10.86 6.71 3.83
CA SER A 219 9.95 5.58 3.61
C SER A 219 10.44 4.65 2.50
N ARG A 220 10.95 3.49 2.91
CA ARG A 220 11.37 2.41 2.01
C ARG A 220 10.23 1.94 1.10
N ALA A 221 9.02 1.91 1.63
CA ALA A 221 7.84 1.42 0.92
C ALA A 221 7.31 2.43 -0.11
N SER A 222 7.63 3.73 0.02
CA SER A 222 7.17 4.76 -0.92
C SER A 222 7.62 4.45 -2.34
N TYR A 223 8.88 4.07 -2.52
CA TYR A 223 9.42 3.69 -3.83
C TYR A 223 8.57 2.61 -4.50
N VAL A 224 8.27 1.54 -3.77
CA VAL A 224 7.49 0.41 -4.29
C VAL A 224 6.07 0.85 -4.60
N PHE A 225 5.40 1.58 -3.71
CA PHE A 225 4.00 1.98 -3.91
C PHE A 225 3.81 3.03 -5.00
N HIS A 226 4.83 3.84 -5.30
CA HIS A 226 4.77 4.82 -6.38
C HIS A 226 5.07 4.16 -7.74
N LEU A 227 6.00 3.19 -7.75
CA LEU A 227 6.40 2.48 -8.97
C LEU A 227 5.43 1.36 -9.39
N LEU A 228 4.87 0.63 -8.41
CA LEU A 228 4.01 -0.54 -8.65
C LEU A 228 2.83 -0.26 -9.59
N PRO A 229 2.04 0.83 -9.44
CA PRO A 229 0.96 1.16 -10.36
C PRO A 229 1.40 1.25 -11.83
N VAL A 230 2.54 1.89 -12.08
CA VAL A 230 3.10 2.03 -13.43
C VAL A 230 3.53 0.66 -13.96
N CYS A 231 4.20 -0.15 -13.13
CA CYS A 231 4.58 -1.51 -13.49
C CYS A 231 3.37 -2.37 -13.86
N LEU A 232 2.28 -2.32 -13.08
CA LEU A 232 1.07 -3.10 -13.32
C LEU A 232 0.45 -2.76 -14.68
N VAL A 233 0.34 -1.47 -15.01
CA VAL A 233 -0.21 -1.03 -16.30
C VAL A 233 0.70 -1.43 -17.46
N LEU A 234 2.02 -1.22 -17.34
CA LEU A 234 2.97 -1.58 -18.39
C LEU A 234 3.03 -3.10 -18.62
N ALA A 235 2.97 -3.90 -17.55
CA ALA A 235 2.90 -5.35 -17.64
C ALA A 235 1.61 -5.79 -18.33
N TYR A 236 0.46 -5.25 -17.92
CA TYR A 236 -0.82 -5.53 -18.57
C TYR A 236 -0.79 -5.21 -20.08
N MET A 237 -0.26 -4.04 -20.46
CA MET A 237 -0.09 -3.66 -21.87
C MET A 237 0.84 -4.62 -22.61
N HIS A 238 1.95 -5.05 -21.98
CA HIS A 238 2.90 -5.98 -22.58
C HIS A 238 2.29 -7.35 -22.89
N PHE A 239 1.58 -7.93 -21.91
CA PHE A 239 0.94 -9.25 -22.05
C PHE A 239 -0.31 -9.21 -22.92
N SER A 240 -0.99 -8.06 -23.03
CA SER A 240 -2.14 -7.87 -23.92
C SER A 240 -1.75 -7.57 -25.38
N GLY A 241 -0.48 -7.71 -25.75
CA GLY A 241 0.02 -7.45 -27.12
C GLY A 241 0.20 -5.97 -27.48
N ARG A 242 -0.15 -5.02 -26.60
CA ARG A 242 0.06 -3.56 -26.76
C ARG A 242 1.47 -3.15 -26.33
N ARG A 243 2.48 -3.86 -26.83
CA ARG A 243 3.87 -3.72 -26.38
C ARG A 243 4.40 -2.31 -26.68
N LEU A 244 4.71 -1.56 -25.63
CA LEU A 244 5.44 -0.27 -25.72
C LEU A 244 6.95 -0.48 -25.86
N PHE A 245 7.44 -1.62 -25.37
CA PHE A 245 8.84 -1.99 -25.34
C PHE A 245 9.03 -3.45 -25.76
N GLY A 246 10.20 -3.75 -26.33
CA GLY A 246 10.63 -5.14 -26.54
C GLY A 246 10.88 -5.86 -25.21
N HIS A 247 10.87 -7.19 -25.23
CA HIS A 247 11.03 -8.02 -24.02
C HIS A 247 12.31 -7.71 -23.23
N ARG A 248 13.44 -7.50 -23.93
CA ARG A 248 14.72 -7.13 -23.29
C ARG A 248 14.64 -5.82 -22.50
N ALA A 249 13.94 -4.82 -23.03
CA ALA A 249 13.76 -3.54 -22.36
C ALA A 249 12.79 -3.65 -21.17
N ALA A 250 11.76 -4.50 -21.28
CA ALA A 250 10.88 -4.80 -20.16
C ALA A 250 11.64 -5.51 -19.02
N LEU A 251 12.49 -6.50 -19.34
CA LEU A 251 13.36 -7.15 -18.35
C LEU A 251 14.35 -6.17 -17.73
N ALA A 252 14.98 -5.31 -18.53
CA ALA A 252 15.87 -4.28 -18.02
C ALA A 252 15.15 -3.33 -17.06
N PHE A 253 13.92 -2.92 -17.38
CA PHE A 253 13.10 -2.10 -16.49
C PHE A 253 12.82 -2.80 -15.16
N VAL A 254 12.43 -4.08 -15.18
CA VAL A 254 12.22 -4.87 -13.96
C VAL A 254 13.50 -4.97 -13.13
N ALA A 255 14.65 -5.20 -13.77
CA ALA A 255 15.94 -5.25 -13.10
C ALA A 255 16.30 -3.90 -12.45
N VAL A 256 16.12 -2.79 -13.17
CA VAL A 256 16.37 -1.44 -12.63
C VAL A 256 15.41 -1.11 -11.49
N ALA A 257 14.13 -1.49 -11.59
CA ALA A 257 13.14 -1.34 -10.52
C ALA A 257 13.55 -2.12 -9.24
N ALA A 258 14.03 -3.35 -9.41
CA ALA A 258 14.52 -4.17 -8.29
C ALA A 258 15.76 -3.55 -7.63
N VAL A 259 16.74 -3.13 -8.43
CA VAL A 259 17.94 -2.43 -7.95
C VAL A 259 17.56 -1.12 -7.26
N GLY A 260 16.66 -0.32 -7.84
CA GLY A 260 16.17 0.92 -7.25
C GLY A 260 15.46 0.71 -5.92
N THR A 261 14.71 -0.39 -5.78
CA THR A 261 14.09 -0.77 -4.49
C THR A 261 15.16 -1.05 -3.44
N PHE A 262 16.19 -1.83 -3.79
CA PHE A 262 17.30 -2.14 -2.89
C PHE A 262 18.10 -0.89 -2.49
N VAL A 263 18.44 -0.03 -3.47
CA VAL A 263 19.18 1.22 -3.25
C VAL A 263 18.38 2.17 -2.37
N THR A 264 17.08 2.37 -2.64
CA THR A 264 16.21 3.23 -1.83
C THR A 264 16.10 2.69 -0.40
N ALA A 265 15.89 1.37 -0.25
CA ALA A 265 15.78 0.76 1.07
C ALA A 265 17.06 0.95 1.89
N THR A 266 18.23 0.79 1.25
CA THR A 266 19.54 1.00 1.87
C THR A 266 19.75 2.45 2.26
N ALA A 267 19.49 3.41 1.36
CA ALA A 267 19.63 4.84 1.63
C ALA A 267 18.75 5.28 2.81
N VAL A 268 17.47 4.89 2.80
CA VAL A 268 16.54 5.19 3.89
C VAL A 268 16.99 4.55 5.22
N ASN A 269 17.51 3.32 5.20
CA ASN A 269 18.01 2.67 6.41
C ASN A 269 19.20 3.43 7.00
N LEU A 270 20.19 3.80 6.18
CA LEU A 270 21.36 4.56 6.62
C LEU A 270 20.95 5.91 7.20
N GLN A 271 20.02 6.61 6.54
CA GLN A 271 19.55 7.91 7.01
C GLN A 271 18.73 7.79 8.31
N ARG A 272 17.93 6.73 8.47
CA ARG A 272 17.23 6.43 9.73
C ARG A 272 18.21 6.10 10.85
N GLU A 273 19.22 5.26 10.59
CA GLU A 273 20.25 4.92 11.57
C GLU A 273 21.00 6.17 12.04
N PHE A 274 21.38 7.06 11.13
CA PHE A 274 21.96 8.35 11.48
C PHE A 274 21.01 9.23 12.31
N ALA A 275 19.73 9.34 11.88
CA ALA A 275 18.74 10.16 12.58
C ALA A 275 18.39 9.64 13.99
N TYR A 276 18.50 8.33 14.21
CA TYR A 276 18.23 7.71 15.51
C TYR A 276 19.48 7.73 16.41
N THR A 277 20.65 7.34 15.90
CA THR A 277 21.89 7.29 16.73
C THR A 277 22.41 8.67 17.14
N SER A 278 22.11 9.71 16.36
CA SER A 278 22.47 11.10 16.71
C SER A 278 21.67 11.66 17.90
N ARG A 279 20.68 10.93 18.43
CA ARG A 279 19.92 11.32 19.62
C ARG A 279 20.47 10.59 20.86
N PRO A 280 21.21 11.27 21.76
CA PRO A 280 22.01 10.66 22.83
C PRO A 280 21.20 9.89 23.90
N GLU A 281 19.89 10.07 23.96
CA GLU A 281 19.00 9.36 24.88
C GLU A 281 18.82 7.87 24.48
N ILE A 282 18.90 7.53 23.18
CA ILE A 282 18.75 6.14 22.71
C ILE A 282 19.96 5.27 23.09
N ALA A 283 21.17 5.86 23.08
CA ALA A 283 22.38 5.16 23.44
C ALA A 283 22.39 4.68 24.92
N ARG A 284 21.51 5.25 25.77
CA ARG A 284 21.38 4.87 27.18
C ARG A 284 20.37 3.74 27.42
N ASP A 285 19.35 3.60 26.58
CA ASP A 285 18.29 2.59 26.74
C ASP A 285 18.56 1.26 26.01
N GLU A 286 19.57 1.17 25.15
CA GLU A 286 19.99 -0.13 24.58
C GLU A 286 20.52 -1.13 25.65
N GLY A 287 20.77 -0.65 26.88
CA GLY A 287 21.14 -1.48 28.04
C GLY A 287 19.96 -1.96 28.91
N GLY A 288 18.73 -1.50 28.66
CA GLY A 288 17.55 -1.89 29.44
C GLY A 288 16.86 -3.13 28.88
N GLU A 289 16.36 -4.01 29.77
CA GLU A 289 15.54 -5.19 29.45
C GLU A 289 14.22 -4.83 28.74
N SER A 290 14.27 -4.37 27.48
CA SER A 290 13.08 -4.09 26.70
C SER A 290 12.41 -5.42 26.31
N GLY A 291 11.07 -5.49 26.33
CA GLY A 291 10.27 -6.73 26.17
C GLY A 291 10.21 -7.34 24.76
N GLY A 292 11.30 -7.28 23.99
CA GLY A 292 11.40 -7.94 22.68
C GLY A 292 11.64 -9.44 22.81
N ASN A 293 11.14 -10.24 21.85
CA ASN A 293 11.41 -11.67 21.78
C ASN A 293 12.94 -11.94 21.82
N PRO A 294 13.46 -12.65 22.84
CA PRO A 294 14.91 -12.92 22.98
C PRO A 294 15.50 -13.64 21.77
N ALA A 295 14.73 -14.51 21.12
CA ALA A 295 15.16 -15.22 19.92
C ALA A 295 15.35 -14.25 18.73
N ALA A 296 14.45 -13.28 18.56
CA ALA A 296 14.59 -12.27 17.51
C ALA A 296 15.84 -11.40 17.75
N ARG A 297 16.15 -11.08 19.01
CA ARG A 297 17.37 -10.32 19.37
C ARG A 297 18.66 -11.07 19.09
N ALA A 298 18.73 -12.35 19.45
CA ALA A 298 19.90 -13.18 19.17
C ALA A 298 20.18 -13.27 17.66
N ILE A 299 19.12 -13.47 16.86
CA ILE A 299 19.20 -13.45 15.40
C ILE A 299 19.69 -12.09 14.88
N ILE A 300 19.15 -10.98 15.38
CA ILE A 300 19.57 -9.62 14.98
C ILE A 300 21.03 -9.33 15.37
N ALA A 301 21.47 -9.77 16.54
CA ALA A 301 22.85 -9.59 17.01
C ALA A 301 23.85 -10.38 16.15
N GLU A 302 23.51 -11.63 15.80
CA GLU A 302 24.30 -12.42 14.85
C GLU A 302 24.29 -11.79 13.44
N MET A 303 23.17 -11.21 13.02
CA MET A 303 23.09 -10.48 11.74
C MET A 303 23.96 -9.22 11.73
N LYS A 304 24.12 -8.55 12.88
CA LYS A 304 25.03 -7.41 13.03
C LYS A 304 26.50 -7.82 12.87
N SER A 305 26.91 -9.07 13.10
CA SER A 305 28.31 -9.48 12.91
C SER A 305 28.69 -9.76 11.45
N ARG A 306 27.72 -9.84 10.53
CA ARG A 306 27.94 -10.18 9.12
C ARG A 306 28.27 -8.94 8.27
N GLY A 307 29.01 -9.14 7.16
CA GLY A 307 29.43 -8.08 6.23
C GLY A 307 28.26 -7.28 5.65
N PHE A 308 28.51 -6.01 5.28
CA PHE A 308 27.49 -5.03 4.89
C PHE A 308 26.46 -5.53 3.88
N LEU A 309 26.90 -6.17 2.78
CA LEU A 309 26.01 -6.66 1.74
C LEU A 309 25.08 -7.78 2.23
N LEU A 310 25.59 -8.69 3.06
CA LEU A 310 24.78 -9.77 3.62
C LEU A 310 23.76 -9.23 4.63
N ARG A 311 24.16 -8.25 5.45
CA ARG A 311 23.24 -7.54 6.36
C ARG A 311 22.12 -6.84 5.57
N ALA A 312 22.46 -6.14 4.49
CA ALA A 312 21.49 -5.46 3.63
C ALA A 312 20.52 -6.46 2.97
N ALA A 313 21.02 -7.58 2.44
CA ALA A 313 20.20 -8.62 1.82
C ALA A 313 19.24 -9.30 2.80
N VAL A 314 19.72 -9.59 4.01
CA VAL A 314 18.90 -10.16 5.09
C VAL A 314 17.86 -9.17 5.60
N THR A 315 18.25 -7.92 5.81
CA THR A 315 17.29 -6.86 6.19
C THR A 315 16.21 -6.72 5.12
N PHE A 316 16.59 -6.81 3.85
CA PHE A 316 15.66 -6.78 2.73
C PHE A 316 14.72 -7.98 2.71
N SER A 317 15.20 -9.19 3.00
CA SER A 317 14.34 -10.39 3.05
C SER A 317 13.38 -10.36 4.24
N GLN A 318 13.81 -9.87 5.40
CA GLN A 318 12.93 -9.64 6.55
C GLN A 318 11.84 -8.63 6.21
N LEU A 319 12.20 -7.54 5.53
CA LEU A 319 11.21 -6.55 5.06
C LEU A 319 10.17 -7.15 4.12
N ALA A 320 10.52 -8.17 3.34
CA ALA A 320 9.59 -8.85 2.45
C ALA A 320 8.56 -9.71 3.20
N VAL A 321 8.74 -10.00 4.49
CA VAL A 321 7.81 -10.80 5.32
C VAL A 321 7.17 -9.92 6.39
N ASP A 322 7.97 -9.19 7.17
CA ASP A 322 7.51 -8.42 8.33
C ASP A 322 6.64 -7.24 7.96
N ARG A 323 6.84 -6.65 6.78
CA ARG A 323 6.18 -5.39 6.42
C ARG A 323 4.69 -5.53 6.13
N TRP A 324 4.22 -6.75 5.88
CA TRP A 324 2.82 -6.99 5.56
C TRP A 324 1.99 -7.08 6.83
N VAL A 325 1.07 -6.13 6.98
CA VAL A 325 0.17 -6.04 8.13
C VAL A 325 -0.90 -7.13 8.03
N GLY A 326 -1.15 -7.84 9.12
CA GLY A 326 -2.24 -8.81 9.16
C GLY A 326 -2.23 -9.70 10.39
N ALA A 327 -1.39 -10.74 10.39
CA ALA A 327 -1.44 -11.81 11.38
C ALA A 327 -1.30 -11.31 12.82
N GLU A 328 -0.35 -10.42 13.08
CA GLU A 328 -0.06 -9.88 14.42
C GLU A 328 -1.22 -9.08 14.99
N GLY A 329 -1.96 -8.37 14.12
CA GLY A 329 -3.14 -7.63 14.53
C GLY A 329 -4.33 -8.53 14.86
N VAL A 330 -4.50 -9.63 14.12
CA VAL A 330 -5.51 -10.64 14.48
C VAL A 330 -5.13 -11.37 15.77
N MET A 331 -3.83 -11.70 15.96
CA MET A 331 -3.32 -12.28 17.21
C MET A 331 -3.57 -11.36 18.41
N THR A 332 -3.23 -10.07 18.28
CA THR A 332 -3.50 -9.05 19.29
C THR A 332 -4.99 -9.01 19.63
N ALA A 333 -5.85 -8.94 18.60
CA ALA A 333 -7.28 -8.92 18.80
C ALA A 333 -7.79 -10.19 19.50
N VAL A 334 -7.33 -11.39 19.11
CA VAL A 334 -7.65 -12.68 19.76
C VAL A 334 -7.23 -12.73 21.23
N ALA A 335 -6.14 -12.06 21.59
CA ALA A 335 -5.64 -12.04 22.96
C ALA A 335 -6.24 -10.92 23.83
N TYR A 336 -7.03 -10.02 23.26
CA TYR A 336 -7.59 -8.88 23.99
C TYR A 336 -8.92 -9.24 24.67
N ASP A 337 -9.01 -9.11 25.99
CA ASP A 337 -10.18 -9.55 26.74
C ASP A 337 -11.39 -8.61 26.58
N ASP A 338 -11.16 -7.30 26.46
CA ASP A 338 -12.20 -6.26 26.42
C ASP A 338 -12.66 -5.91 24.98
N ARG A 339 -12.78 -6.94 24.13
CA ARG A 339 -13.37 -6.78 22.79
C ARG A 339 -14.85 -6.49 22.94
N SER A 340 -15.29 -5.36 22.41
CA SER A 340 -16.69 -4.95 22.44
C SER A 340 -17.00 -3.94 21.34
N LEU A 341 -18.28 -3.76 21.03
CA LEU A 341 -18.71 -2.68 20.11
C LEU A 341 -18.29 -1.30 20.62
N LYS A 342 -18.19 -1.12 21.93
CA LYS A 342 -17.72 0.14 22.54
C LYS A 342 -16.24 0.36 22.25
N THR A 343 -15.40 -0.65 22.44
CA THR A 343 -13.95 -0.61 22.10
C THR A 343 -13.76 -0.33 20.62
N PHE A 344 -14.48 -1.05 19.75
CA PHE A 344 -14.44 -0.84 18.31
C PHE A 344 -14.85 0.58 17.91
N GLY A 345 -15.95 1.12 18.47
CA GLY A 345 -16.42 2.47 18.19
C GLY A 345 -15.43 3.54 18.64
N ARG A 346 -14.78 3.35 19.79
CA ARG A 346 -13.74 4.25 20.31
C ARG A 346 -12.53 4.30 19.36
N LEU A 347 -12.02 3.15 18.95
CA LEU A 347 -10.90 3.04 18.00
C LEU A 347 -11.24 3.59 16.60
N MET A 348 -12.48 3.42 16.13
CA MET A 348 -12.94 3.99 14.86
C MET A 348 -12.91 5.53 14.85
N MET A 349 -13.19 6.14 16.00
CA MET A 349 -13.26 7.59 16.17
C MET A 349 -11.94 8.21 16.64
N GLU A 350 -10.93 7.37 16.92
CA GLU A 350 -9.62 7.80 17.38
C GLU A 350 -8.97 8.76 16.37
N GLN A 351 -8.36 9.82 16.90
CA GLN A 351 -7.56 10.76 16.15
C GLN A 351 -6.16 10.76 16.74
N ARG A 352 -5.16 10.59 15.88
CA ARG A 352 -3.77 10.66 16.28
C ARG A 352 -3.46 12.10 16.64
N GLN A 353 -3.14 12.33 17.91
CA GLN A 353 -2.58 13.58 18.38
C GLN A 353 -1.06 13.46 18.37
N LEU A 354 -0.38 14.60 18.19
CA LEU A 354 1.07 14.64 18.35
C LEU A 354 1.41 14.35 19.81
N ASN A 355 2.48 13.60 20.04
CA ASN A 355 2.98 13.27 21.38
C ASN A 355 2.06 12.38 22.24
N THR A 356 1.09 11.70 21.63
CA THR A 356 0.23 10.72 22.33
C THR A 356 0.38 9.33 21.72
N ILE A 357 0.29 8.31 22.56
CA ILE A 357 0.26 6.90 22.12
C ILE A 357 -1.16 6.58 21.66
N SER A 358 -1.29 5.85 20.56
CA SER A 358 -2.62 5.39 20.11
C SER A 358 -3.16 4.30 21.02
N GLU A 359 -4.47 4.23 21.18
CA GLU A 359 -5.11 3.23 22.02
C GLU A 359 -4.78 1.80 21.54
N TYR A 360 -4.73 1.59 20.22
CA TYR A 360 -4.32 0.29 19.68
C TYR A 360 -2.90 -0.12 20.08
N GLN A 361 -1.96 0.83 20.21
CA GLN A 361 -0.61 0.52 20.71
C GLN A 361 -0.61 0.08 22.17
N SER A 362 -1.52 0.62 22.99
CA SER A 362 -1.72 0.14 24.36
C SER A 362 -2.28 -1.28 24.36
N ILE A 363 -3.23 -1.60 23.47
CA ILE A 363 -3.82 -2.94 23.33
C ILE A 363 -2.78 -3.97 22.88
N SER A 364 -1.95 -3.64 21.88
CA SER A 364 -0.93 -4.54 21.37
C SER A 364 0.27 -4.69 22.30
N ALA A 365 0.37 -3.87 23.35
CA ALA A 365 1.55 -3.77 24.20
C ALA A 365 2.82 -3.46 23.38
N ALA A 366 2.71 -2.53 22.42
CA ALA A 366 3.82 -2.13 21.58
C ALA A 366 5.00 -1.61 22.40
N HIS A 367 6.22 -2.08 22.13
CA HIS A 367 7.44 -1.60 22.79
C HIS A 367 7.67 -0.09 22.57
N TYR A 368 7.12 0.47 21.50
CA TYR A 368 7.15 1.91 21.23
C TYR A 368 6.30 2.74 22.19
N LYS A 369 5.40 2.13 22.98
CA LYS A 369 4.54 2.87 23.93
C LYS A 369 5.35 3.54 25.03
N ASP A 370 6.54 3.02 25.34
CA ASP A 370 7.38 3.53 26.41
C ASP A 370 8.45 4.51 25.88
N MET A 371 8.50 4.74 24.55
CA MET A 371 9.40 5.72 23.93
C MET A 371 8.83 7.15 24.01
N ASP A 372 9.70 8.16 24.07
CA ASP A 372 9.26 9.57 24.03
C ASP A 372 8.56 9.88 22.69
N PRO A 373 7.25 10.15 22.70
CA PRO A 373 6.49 10.40 21.48
C PRO A 373 6.80 11.77 20.86
N LYS A 374 7.53 12.64 21.57
CA LYS A 374 8.13 13.88 21.02
C LYS A 374 9.36 13.60 20.18
N GLN A 375 9.90 12.39 20.24
CA GLN A 375 11.07 11.98 19.46
C GLN A 375 10.72 10.96 18.39
N PHE A 376 9.80 10.05 18.69
CA PHE A 376 9.44 8.94 17.79
C PHE A 376 7.94 8.87 17.56
N GLN A 377 7.58 8.60 16.31
CA GLN A 377 6.17 8.48 15.90
C GLN A 377 5.92 7.17 15.16
N PHE A 378 6.27 6.06 15.81
CA PHE A 378 5.93 4.73 15.32
C PHE A 378 4.47 4.38 15.57
N ALA A 379 3.97 3.44 14.79
CA ALA A 379 2.59 2.98 14.83
C ALA A 379 2.58 1.50 14.49
N THR A 380 1.95 0.70 15.36
CA THR A 380 1.60 -0.69 15.03
C THR A 380 0.21 -0.68 14.42
N LEU A 381 -0.01 -1.53 13.42
CA LEU A 381 -1.24 -1.59 12.66
C LEU A 381 -1.96 -2.92 12.91
N PRO A 382 -3.26 -2.91 13.23
CA PRO A 382 -4.04 -4.15 13.37
C PRO A 382 -4.34 -4.82 12.03
N GLY A 383 -4.38 -4.03 10.95
CA GLY A 383 -4.97 -4.47 9.70
C GLY A 383 -6.49 -4.65 9.83
N PRO A 384 -7.20 -4.82 8.70
CA PRO A 384 -8.66 -4.77 8.68
C PRO A 384 -9.30 -5.90 9.51
N ILE A 385 -8.80 -7.13 9.38
CA ILE A 385 -9.38 -8.30 10.05
C ILE A 385 -9.23 -8.20 11.56
N GLY A 386 -8.02 -7.89 12.04
CA GLY A 386 -7.74 -7.72 13.47
C GLY A 386 -8.55 -6.57 14.05
N PHE A 387 -8.60 -5.44 13.33
CA PHE A 387 -9.33 -4.26 13.76
C PHE A 387 -10.84 -4.52 13.91
N PHE A 388 -11.48 -5.10 12.90
CA PHE A 388 -12.90 -5.42 12.99
C PHE A 388 -13.21 -6.45 14.08
N TYR A 389 -12.27 -7.36 14.38
CA TYR A 389 -12.46 -8.34 15.45
C TYR A 389 -12.37 -7.74 16.85
N LEU A 390 -11.82 -6.53 17.02
CA LEU A 390 -11.89 -5.80 18.30
C LEU A 390 -13.34 -5.46 18.72
N SER A 391 -14.30 -5.58 17.81
CA SER A 391 -15.73 -5.53 18.12
C SER A 391 -16.26 -6.73 18.91
N GLY A 392 -15.54 -7.86 18.88
CA GLY A 392 -15.99 -9.14 19.45
C GLY A 392 -16.97 -9.92 18.58
N ALA A 393 -17.38 -9.40 17.41
CA ALA A 393 -18.39 -10.01 16.56
C ALA A 393 -17.84 -10.44 15.19
N LEU A 394 -17.95 -11.74 14.87
CA LEU A 394 -17.46 -12.30 13.61
C LEU A 394 -18.17 -11.74 12.37
N TRP A 395 -19.46 -11.44 12.45
CA TRP A 395 -20.19 -10.85 11.33
C TRP A 395 -19.68 -9.43 10.98
N ILE A 396 -19.16 -8.68 11.95
CA ILE A 396 -18.53 -7.37 11.72
C ILE A 396 -17.20 -7.54 10.99
N VAL A 397 -16.43 -8.58 11.30
CA VAL A 397 -15.22 -8.93 10.54
C VAL A 397 -15.57 -9.20 9.08
N PHE A 398 -16.55 -10.06 8.83
CA PHE A 398 -17.01 -10.37 7.48
C PHE A 398 -17.50 -9.12 6.74
N ALA A 399 -18.47 -8.40 7.33
CA ALA A 399 -19.11 -7.24 6.71
C ALA A 399 -18.11 -6.09 6.52
N GLY A 400 -17.23 -5.83 7.48
CA GLY A 400 -16.20 -4.81 7.40
C GLY A 400 -15.20 -5.08 6.28
N CYS A 401 -14.67 -6.30 6.19
CA CYS A 401 -13.78 -6.69 5.09
C CYS A 401 -14.48 -6.65 3.73
N PHE A 402 -15.74 -7.11 3.67
CA PHE A 402 -16.56 -7.00 2.46
C PHE A 402 -16.73 -5.54 2.01
N LEU A 403 -17.12 -4.63 2.91
CA LEU A 403 -17.30 -3.21 2.61
C LEU A 403 -15.99 -2.53 2.23
N LEU A 404 -14.87 -2.85 2.89
CA LEU A 404 -13.55 -2.33 2.51
C LEU A 404 -13.14 -2.80 1.10
N GLY A 405 -13.39 -4.07 0.77
CA GLY A 405 -13.14 -4.60 -0.58
C GLY A 405 -13.95 -3.86 -1.65
N LEU A 406 -15.24 -3.59 -1.38
CA LEU A 406 -16.09 -2.79 -2.26
C LEU A 406 -15.63 -1.33 -2.35
N ALA A 407 -15.14 -0.74 -1.26
CA ALA A 407 -14.63 0.63 -1.26
C ALA A 407 -13.41 0.76 -2.18
N VAL A 408 -12.46 -0.18 -2.12
CA VAL A 408 -11.28 -0.21 -3.03
C VAL A 408 -11.71 -0.30 -4.50
N LEU A 409 -12.72 -1.11 -4.80
CA LEU A 409 -13.27 -1.18 -6.14
C LEU A 409 -13.92 0.15 -6.56
N ALA A 410 -14.74 0.73 -5.69
CA ALA A 410 -15.50 1.94 -5.97
C ALA A 410 -14.58 3.13 -6.26
N THR A 411 -13.49 3.29 -5.49
CA THR A 411 -12.51 4.36 -5.69
C THR A 411 -11.75 4.22 -7.02
N GLU A 412 -11.29 3.01 -7.36
CA GLU A 412 -10.65 2.73 -8.65
C GLU A 412 -11.61 2.99 -9.82
N ARG A 413 -12.86 2.55 -9.69
CA ARG A 413 -13.90 2.77 -10.71
C ARG A 413 -14.23 4.24 -10.89
N LEU A 414 -14.32 4.99 -9.80
CA LEU A 414 -14.55 6.42 -9.86
C LEU A 414 -13.37 7.11 -10.58
N ALA A 415 -12.14 6.76 -10.25
CA ALA A 415 -10.95 7.29 -10.93
C ALA A 415 -10.96 6.98 -12.44
N GLY A 416 -11.32 5.75 -12.81
CA GLY A 416 -11.44 5.33 -14.22
C GLY A 416 -12.57 6.03 -14.96
N TRP A 417 -13.71 6.21 -14.32
CA TRP A 417 -14.84 6.94 -14.88
C TRP A 417 -14.49 8.42 -15.14
N MET A 418 -13.78 9.06 -14.20
CA MET A 418 -13.38 10.47 -14.33
C MET A 418 -12.31 10.67 -15.41
N THR A 419 -11.30 9.81 -15.45
CA THR A 419 -10.06 10.10 -16.20
C THR A 419 -9.84 9.23 -17.44
N GLU A 420 -10.44 8.04 -17.51
CA GLU A 420 -10.10 7.00 -18.50
C GLU A 420 -8.58 6.68 -18.57
N ASN A 421 -7.86 6.98 -17.50
CA ASN A 421 -6.42 6.85 -17.42
C ASN A 421 -6.07 5.61 -16.59
N SER A 422 -5.60 4.55 -17.24
CA SER A 422 -5.22 3.30 -16.58
C SER A 422 -4.12 3.46 -15.52
N PHE A 423 -3.19 4.42 -15.70
CA PHE A 423 -2.14 4.71 -14.70
C PHE A 423 -2.71 5.34 -13.44
N ILE A 424 -3.64 6.29 -13.59
CA ILE A 424 -4.35 6.88 -12.44
C ILE A 424 -5.25 5.84 -11.77
N MET A 425 -5.97 5.02 -12.54
CA MET A 425 -6.77 3.92 -12.00
C MET A 425 -5.92 2.96 -11.17
N ALA A 426 -4.80 2.49 -11.72
CA ALA A 426 -3.89 1.60 -11.01
C ALA A 426 -3.32 2.27 -9.75
N PHE A 427 -2.99 3.57 -9.82
CA PHE A 427 -2.46 4.31 -8.67
C PHE A 427 -3.49 4.41 -7.55
N ILE A 428 -4.71 4.85 -7.84
CA ILE A 428 -5.79 4.96 -6.86
C ILE A 428 -6.18 3.58 -6.30
N GLY A 429 -6.22 2.56 -7.16
CA GLY A 429 -6.47 1.18 -6.75
C GLY A 429 -5.41 0.68 -5.76
N VAL A 430 -4.12 0.79 -6.10
CA VAL A 430 -3.00 0.40 -5.22
C VAL A 430 -2.99 1.22 -3.93
N TYR A 431 -3.21 2.53 -4.02
CA TYR A 431 -3.23 3.42 -2.85
C TYR A 431 -4.35 3.04 -1.88
N THR A 432 -5.58 2.87 -2.38
CA THR A 432 -6.71 2.50 -1.53
C THR A 432 -6.63 1.07 -1.02
N ALA A 433 -6.06 0.14 -1.79
CA ALA A 433 -5.72 -1.19 -1.30
C ALA A 433 -4.69 -1.14 -0.16
N SER A 434 -3.68 -0.26 -0.25
CA SER A 434 -2.70 -0.05 0.81
C SER A 434 -3.33 0.53 2.07
N LEU A 435 -4.22 1.52 1.93
CA LEU A 435 -5.01 2.04 3.06
C LEU A 435 -5.91 0.97 3.71
N ALA A 436 -6.54 0.12 2.90
CA ALA A 436 -7.40 -0.96 3.38
C ALA A 436 -6.60 -2.06 4.09
N ALA A 437 -5.43 -2.44 3.58
CA ALA A 437 -4.56 -3.42 4.23
C ALA A 437 -3.95 -2.89 5.54
N GLN A 438 -3.68 -1.59 5.61
CA GLN A 438 -3.16 -0.90 6.79
C GLN A 438 -4.26 -0.30 7.67
N PHE A 439 -5.51 -0.76 7.51
CA PHE A 439 -6.65 -0.21 8.22
C PHE A 439 -6.51 -0.37 9.74
N GLY A 440 -6.99 0.65 10.48
CA GLY A 440 -7.14 0.60 11.93
C GLY A 440 -6.16 1.40 12.77
N LEU A 441 -5.29 2.23 12.18
CA LEU A 441 -4.56 3.25 12.96
C LEU A 441 -5.46 4.42 13.34
N THR A 442 -5.94 5.15 12.34
CA THR A 442 -6.84 6.28 12.49
C THR A 442 -7.79 6.35 11.29
N PRO A 443 -8.81 5.48 11.23
CA PRO A 443 -9.72 5.39 10.10
C PRO A 443 -10.31 6.74 9.68
N ARG A 444 -10.66 7.58 10.67
CA ARG A 444 -11.20 8.93 10.43
C ARG A 444 -10.20 9.86 9.71
N GLN A 445 -8.92 9.82 10.07
CA GLN A 445 -7.90 10.71 9.48
C GLN A 445 -7.57 10.31 8.04
N ASN A 446 -7.70 9.03 7.68
CA ASN A 446 -7.49 8.55 6.31
C ASN A 446 -8.50 9.12 5.30
N LEU A 447 -9.63 9.67 5.75
CA LEU A 447 -10.62 10.32 4.88
C LEU A 447 -10.08 11.62 4.25
N ILE A 448 -9.21 12.35 4.94
CA ILE A 448 -8.65 13.62 4.45
C ILE A 448 -7.77 13.43 3.20
N PRO A 449 -6.71 12.60 3.22
CA PRO A 449 -5.89 12.40 2.02
C PRO A 449 -6.68 11.73 0.89
N LEU A 450 -7.68 10.91 1.22
CA LEU A 450 -8.59 10.35 0.21
C LEU A 450 -9.42 11.46 -0.48
N ALA A 451 -9.98 12.40 0.28
CA ALA A 451 -10.70 13.54 -0.28
C ALA A 451 -9.78 14.45 -1.13
N MET A 452 -8.55 14.70 -0.67
CA MET A 452 -7.54 15.44 -1.45
C MET A 452 -7.21 14.73 -2.77
N ASN A 453 -7.08 13.41 -2.77
CA ASN A 453 -6.89 12.64 -3.99
C ASN A 453 -8.07 12.77 -4.95
N PHE A 454 -9.32 12.74 -4.47
CA PHE A 454 -10.48 12.95 -5.35
C PHE A 454 -10.58 14.38 -5.91
N ALA A 455 -10.22 15.39 -5.13
CA ALA A 455 -10.12 16.76 -5.64
C ALA A 455 -9.06 16.86 -6.74
N ALA A 456 -7.89 16.23 -6.54
CA ALA A 456 -6.84 16.16 -7.55
C ALA A 456 -7.29 15.38 -8.80
N LEU A 457 -8.05 14.30 -8.66
CA LEU A 457 -8.61 13.57 -9.80
C LEU A 457 -9.53 14.44 -10.65
N ALA A 458 -10.39 15.27 -10.03
CA ALA A 458 -11.26 16.19 -10.76
C ALA A 458 -10.45 17.24 -11.54
N PHE A 459 -9.40 17.79 -10.92
CA PHE A 459 -8.48 18.70 -11.58
C PHE A 459 -7.76 18.03 -12.75
N LEU A 460 -7.16 16.85 -12.54
CA LEU A 460 -6.42 16.12 -13.56
C LEU A 460 -7.31 15.67 -14.71
N ALA A 461 -8.55 15.23 -14.45
CA ALA A 461 -9.53 14.92 -15.49
C ALA A 461 -9.82 16.14 -16.38
N THR A 462 -9.92 17.33 -15.77
CA THR A 462 -10.11 18.59 -16.49
C THR A 462 -8.90 18.91 -17.38
N VAL A 463 -7.69 18.83 -16.82
CA VAL A 463 -6.44 19.03 -17.57
C VAL A 463 -6.34 18.06 -18.76
N GLN A 464 -6.63 16.77 -18.54
CA GLN A 464 -6.59 15.75 -19.58
C GLN A 464 -7.57 16.05 -20.73
N ALA A 465 -8.79 16.52 -20.42
CA ALA A 465 -9.80 16.89 -21.42
C ALA A 465 -9.50 18.19 -22.18
N LEU A 466 -8.54 18.99 -21.69
CA LEU A 466 -8.03 20.17 -22.41
C LEU A 466 -6.94 19.79 -23.42
N VAL A 467 -6.16 18.74 -23.14
CA VAL A 467 -4.99 18.35 -23.95
C VAL A 467 -5.22 17.11 -24.83
N SER A 468 -6.33 16.40 -24.59
CA SER A 468 -6.75 15.22 -25.34
C SER A 468 -8.27 15.16 -25.46
N ASN A 469 -8.78 14.33 -26.37
CA ASN A 469 -10.21 14.01 -26.45
C ASN A 469 -10.59 12.81 -25.54
N ALA A 470 -9.79 12.53 -24.50
CA ALA A 470 -10.05 11.43 -23.56
C ALA A 470 -10.82 11.92 -22.33
N GLY A 471 -11.55 11.02 -21.67
CA GLY A 471 -12.17 11.26 -20.36
C GLY A 471 -13.63 11.68 -20.40
N CYS A 472 -14.28 11.67 -19.22
CA CYS A 472 -15.71 11.97 -19.10
C CYS A 472 -16.09 13.38 -19.57
N VAL A 473 -15.22 14.36 -19.33
CA VAL A 473 -15.41 15.76 -19.75
C VAL A 473 -15.38 15.87 -21.27
N ALA A 474 -14.50 15.12 -21.95
CA ALA A 474 -14.45 15.08 -23.41
C ALA A 474 -15.72 14.43 -23.99
N ARG A 475 -16.16 13.29 -23.42
CA ARG A 475 -17.42 12.64 -23.84
C ARG A 475 -18.63 13.55 -23.67
N TRP A 476 -18.70 14.29 -22.56
CA TRP A 476 -19.81 15.22 -22.32
C TRP A 476 -19.78 16.40 -23.29
N ARG A 477 -18.60 16.92 -23.62
CA ARG A 477 -18.41 17.92 -24.69
C ARG A 477 -18.92 17.39 -26.04
N ASP A 478 -18.53 16.16 -26.40
CA ASP A 478 -18.94 15.52 -27.67
C ASP A 478 -20.45 15.23 -27.72
N ARG A 479 -21.08 14.87 -26.59
CA ARG A 479 -22.54 14.73 -26.50
C ARG A 479 -23.26 16.07 -26.70
N ARG A 480 -22.72 17.17 -26.16
CA ARG A 480 -23.30 18.50 -26.35
C ARG A 480 -23.16 19.01 -27.79
N THR A 481 -22.01 18.77 -28.43
CA THR A 481 -21.80 19.19 -29.83
C THR A 481 -22.67 18.37 -30.79
N SER A 482 -22.79 17.06 -30.57
CA SER A 482 -23.70 16.21 -31.37
C SER A 482 -25.18 16.57 -31.16
N GLN A 483 -25.62 16.90 -29.95
CA GLN A 483 -26.99 17.39 -29.71
C GLN A 483 -27.28 18.75 -30.35
N ARG A 484 -26.29 19.66 -30.41
CA ARG A 484 -26.44 20.95 -31.10
C ARG A 484 -26.51 20.82 -32.62
N ALA A 485 -25.91 19.78 -33.20
CA ALA A 485 -25.95 19.53 -34.64
C ALA A 485 -27.29 18.95 -35.13
N VAL A 486 -28.17 18.50 -34.23
CA VAL A 486 -29.44 17.83 -34.56
C VAL A 486 -30.65 18.76 -34.35
N LEU A 487 -30.47 19.97 -33.85
CA LEU A 487 -31.55 20.96 -33.78
C LEU A 487 -31.62 21.72 -35.11
N PRO A 488 -32.73 21.59 -35.88
CA PRO A 488 -32.94 22.38 -37.09
C PRO A 488 -33.04 23.86 -36.70
N SER A 489 -32.41 24.72 -37.52
CA SER A 489 -32.52 26.19 -37.45
C SER A 489 -33.92 26.68 -37.76
#